data_AF-A0A2W1BZ66-F1
#
_entry.id   AF-A0A2W1BZ66-F1
#
_cell.length_a   1.000
_cell.length_b   1.000
_cell.length_c   1.000
_cell.angle_alpha   90.00
_cell.angle_beta   90.00
_cell.angle_gamma   90.00
#
_symmetry.space_group_name_H-M   'P 1'
#
loop_
_entity.id
_entity.type
_entity.pdbx_description
1 polymer ?
#
loop_
_entity_poly.entity_id
_entity_poly.type
_entity_poly.pdbx_seq_one_letter_code
_entity_poly.pdbx_strand_id
1 'polypeptide(L)'
;MTTVRKIVSIKPIYNFTIDKDIQSMLLPLNLTQYMMFCHKYRIKNNLITPNGLRTKCITIIGTIIFIFSIAYRTFSLSFNQNSAAFSPLIYYYSYYDTIYYGFGLILSCVLSIRNTKKHVRFILIFQKVHRFLNDKTVFKQSVVFNWLFVITCLVIHFTTVISVALMLIYYIKYVWNGFVLVVFDLNVVHTVRFIKLLEDKVEVWRTRLLNSPDLEITDLPSYSKGMFQAFFFFF
;
A
#
# COMPACT_ATOMS: atom_id res chain seq x y z
N MET A 1 9.07 39.92 -37.40
CA MET A 1 9.12 38.49 -37.75
C MET A 1 9.34 37.69 -36.48
N THR A 2 8.29 37.08 -35.94
CA THR A 2 8.33 36.37 -34.65
C THR A 2 8.37 34.87 -34.92
N THR A 3 9.55 34.27 -34.75
CA THR A 3 9.78 32.84 -34.97
C THR A 3 9.17 32.02 -33.83
N VAL A 4 7.99 31.46 -34.07
CA VAL A 4 7.32 30.53 -33.14
C VAL A 4 8.10 29.21 -33.11
N ARG A 5 8.90 28.99 -32.05
CA ARG A 5 9.55 27.70 -31.79
C ARG A 5 8.50 26.64 -31.47
N LYS A 6 8.28 25.70 -32.39
CA LYS A 6 7.53 24.45 -32.14
C LYS A 6 8.28 23.65 -31.07
N ILE A 7 7.79 23.66 -29.84
CA ILE A 7 8.26 22.74 -28.81
C ILE A 7 7.76 21.36 -29.19
N VAL A 8 8.63 20.56 -29.79
CA VAL A 8 8.37 19.14 -30.02
C VAL A 8 8.30 18.48 -28.65
N SER A 9 7.08 18.16 -28.21
CA SER A 9 6.82 17.35 -27.02
C SER A 9 7.35 15.94 -27.28
N ILE A 10 8.63 15.71 -27.01
CA ILE A 10 9.19 14.36 -26.91
C ILE A 10 8.49 13.71 -25.73
N LYS A 11 7.49 12.86 -26.01
CA LYS A 11 6.91 12.01 -24.97
C LYS A 11 8.04 11.09 -24.51
N PRO A 12 8.52 11.18 -23.25
CA PRO A 12 9.49 10.24 -22.75
C PRO A 12 8.92 8.82 -22.89
N ILE A 13 9.66 7.96 -23.59
CA ILE A 13 9.36 6.54 -23.72
C ILE A 13 9.61 5.93 -22.34
N TYR A 14 8.62 5.98 -21.46
CA TYR A 14 8.66 5.25 -20.21
C TYR A 14 8.43 3.78 -20.53
N ASN A 15 9.47 2.96 -20.37
CA ASN A 15 9.29 1.52 -20.29
C ASN A 15 8.51 1.22 -19.00
N PHE A 16 7.21 0.94 -19.13
CA PHE A 16 6.33 0.56 -18.03
C PHE A 16 6.54 -0.89 -17.57
N THR A 17 7.66 -1.51 -17.96
CA THR A 17 7.99 -2.90 -17.67
C THR A 17 8.62 -3.03 -16.29
N ILE A 18 7.99 -3.85 -15.45
CA ILE A 18 8.41 -4.18 -14.09
C ILE A 18 9.21 -5.47 -14.07
N ASP A 19 10.29 -5.48 -13.29
CA ASP A 19 11.08 -6.69 -13.02
C ASP A 19 10.31 -7.66 -12.14
N LYS A 20 10.47 -8.97 -12.39
CA LYS A 20 9.78 -10.02 -11.62
C LYS A 20 10.03 -9.93 -10.11
N ASP A 21 11.23 -9.50 -9.71
CA ASP A 21 11.59 -9.33 -8.30
C ASP A 21 10.79 -8.18 -7.64
N ILE A 22 10.61 -7.06 -8.34
CA ILE A 22 9.76 -5.96 -7.86
C ILE A 22 8.29 -6.39 -7.86
N GLN A 23 7.86 -7.14 -8.87
CA GLN A 23 6.49 -7.62 -8.94
C GLN A 23 6.15 -8.58 -7.79
N SER A 24 7.05 -9.51 -7.44
CA SER A 24 6.85 -10.46 -6.35
C SER A 24 6.80 -9.76 -4.98
N MET A 25 7.59 -8.69 -4.81
CA MET A 25 7.55 -7.82 -3.64
C MET A 25 6.23 -7.04 -3.53
N LEU A 26 5.69 -6.54 -4.65
CA LEU A 26 4.45 -5.77 -4.67
C LEU A 26 3.19 -6.65 -4.61
N LEU A 27 3.31 -7.97 -4.78
CA LEU A 27 2.17 -8.87 -4.86
C LEU A 27 1.31 -8.89 -3.57
N PRO A 28 1.88 -8.97 -2.35
CA PRO A 28 1.09 -8.89 -1.12
C PRO A 28 0.32 -7.58 -0.97
N LEU A 29 0.97 -6.46 -1.34
CA LEU A 29 0.35 -5.14 -1.32
C LEU A 29 -0.78 -5.03 -2.35
N ASN A 30 -0.60 -5.58 -3.55
CA ASN A 30 -1.65 -5.62 -4.56
C ASN A 30 -2.82 -6.50 -4.12
N LEU A 31 -2.56 -7.62 -3.45
CA LEU A 31 -3.58 -8.52 -2.92
C LEU A 31 -4.43 -7.82 -1.86
N THR A 32 -3.81 -7.14 -0.90
CA THR A 32 -4.54 -6.38 0.14
C THR A 32 -5.32 -5.22 -0.44
N GLN A 33 -4.76 -4.48 -1.40
CA GLN A 33 -5.50 -3.44 -2.12
C GLN A 33 -6.69 -4.00 -2.91
N TYR A 34 -6.56 -5.20 -3.48
CA TYR A 34 -7.65 -5.88 -4.17
C TYR A 34 -8.79 -6.24 -3.20
N MET A 35 -8.45 -6.79 -2.03
CA MET A 35 -9.43 -7.08 -0.98
C MET A 35 -10.14 -5.82 -0.46
N MET A 36 -9.45 -4.67 -0.39
CA MET A 36 -10.04 -3.38 -0.01
C MET A 36 -10.76 -2.65 -1.15
N PHE A 37 -10.80 -3.21 -2.37
CA PHE A 37 -11.25 -2.50 -3.58
C PHE A 37 -10.52 -1.15 -3.83
N CYS A 38 -9.35 -0.93 -3.21
CA CYS A 38 -8.61 0.33 -3.21
C CYS A 38 -7.31 0.21 -4.01
N HIS A 39 -7.42 -0.23 -5.26
CA HIS A 39 -6.29 -0.35 -6.17
C HIS A 39 -5.59 1.00 -6.36
N LYS A 40 -4.27 1.06 -6.19
CA LYS A 40 -3.48 2.28 -6.48
C LYS A 40 -2.94 2.31 -7.92
N TYR A 41 -2.74 1.15 -8.52
CA TYR A 41 -2.26 0.93 -9.88
C TYR A 41 -2.63 -0.49 -10.34
N ARG A 42 -2.46 -0.79 -11.64
CA ARG A 42 -2.69 -2.13 -12.19
C ARG A 42 -1.40 -2.69 -12.77
N ILE A 43 -1.02 -3.88 -12.34
CA ILE A 43 0.07 -4.67 -12.95
C ILE A 43 -0.56 -5.80 -13.77
N LYS A 44 -0.30 -5.86 -15.08
CA LYS A 44 -0.73 -6.94 -15.97
C LYS A 44 0.39 -7.23 -16.97
N ASN A 45 0.78 -8.49 -17.13
CA ASN A 45 1.84 -8.92 -18.07
C ASN A 45 3.15 -8.13 -17.89
N ASN A 46 3.62 -7.99 -16.65
CA ASN A 46 4.79 -7.18 -16.27
C ASN A 46 4.68 -5.69 -16.60
N LEU A 47 3.53 -5.20 -17.06
CA LEU A 47 3.31 -3.77 -17.33
C LEU A 47 2.52 -3.14 -16.20
N ILE A 48 3.04 -2.03 -15.67
CA ILE A 48 2.33 -1.19 -14.70
C ILE A 48 1.60 -0.04 -15.40
N THR A 49 0.31 0.08 -15.11
CA THR A 49 -0.55 1.11 -15.71
C THR A 49 -1.32 1.87 -14.62
N PRO A 50 -1.55 3.18 -14.79
CA PRO A 50 -2.40 3.94 -13.89
C PRO A 50 -3.84 3.46 -14.00
N ASN A 51 -4.60 3.59 -12.90
CA ASN A 51 -6.00 3.20 -12.87
C ASN A 51 -6.84 4.03 -13.85
N GLY A 52 -7.70 3.33 -14.60
CA GLY A 52 -8.72 3.94 -15.45
C GLY A 52 -9.95 4.40 -14.67
N LEU A 53 -10.93 4.96 -15.37
CA LEU A 53 -12.18 5.44 -14.77
C LEU A 53 -12.96 4.31 -14.08
N ARG A 54 -13.10 3.15 -14.74
CA ARG A 54 -13.82 1.98 -14.17
C ARG A 54 -13.27 1.56 -12.81
N THR A 55 -11.96 1.46 -12.68
CA THR A 55 -11.30 1.09 -11.42
C THR A 55 -11.51 2.14 -10.34
N LYS A 56 -11.53 3.43 -10.70
CA LYS A 56 -11.83 4.52 -9.74
C LYS A 56 -13.26 4.44 -9.23
N CYS A 57 -14.23 4.18 -10.12
CA CYS A 57 -15.63 3.98 -9.71
C CYS A 57 -15.77 2.79 -8.75
N ILE A 58 -15.11 1.66 -9.06
CA ILE A 58 -15.10 0.48 -8.17
C ILE A 58 -14.54 0.85 -6.79
N THR A 59 -13.46 1.64 -6.72
CA THR A 59 -12.88 2.08 -5.45
C THR A 59 -13.81 2.98 -4.65
N ILE A 60 -14.51 3.92 -5.30
CA ILE A 60 -15.50 4.78 -4.63
C ILE A 60 -16.64 3.93 -4.07
N ILE A 61 -17.22 3.05 -4.88
CA ILE A 61 -18.32 2.17 -4.48
C ILE A 61 -17.89 1.25 -3.33
N GLY A 62 -16.73 0.61 -3.45
CA GLY A 62 -16.19 -0.26 -2.40
C GLY A 62 -15.96 0.49 -1.08
N THR A 63 -15.42 1.72 -1.15
CA THR A 63 -15.23 2.58 0.03
C THR A 63 -16.55 2.90 0.71
N ILE A 64 -17.57 3.27 -0.06
CA ILE A 64 -18.92 3.56 0.45
C ILE A 64 -19.50 2.32 1.14
N ILE A 65 -19.43 1.15 0.50
CA ILE A 65 -19.92 -0.12 1.07
C ILE A 65 -19.23 -0.44 2.41
N PHE A 66 -17.91 -0.28 2.50
CA PHE A 66 -17.19 -0.55 3.74
C PHE A 66 -17.55 0.43 4.86
N ILE A 67 -17.66 1.73 4.56
CA ILE A 67 -18.08 2.74 5.55
C ILE A 67 -19.49 2.41 6.07
N PHE A 68 -20.43 2.11 5.18
CA PHE A 68 -21.79 1.70 5.57
C PHE A 68 -21.79 0.41 6.39
N SER A 69 -20.97 -0.59 6.04
CA SER A 69 -20.86 -1.83 6.81
C SER A 69 -20.40 -1.57 8.26
N ILE A 70 -19.36 -0.74 8.42
CA ILE A 70 -18.80 -0.40 9.74
C ILE A 70 -19.81 0.45 10.53
N ALA A 71 -20.47 1.42 9.89
CA ALA A 71 -21.51 2.24 10.54
C ALA A 71 -22.71 1.38 10.97
N TYR A 72 -23.16 0.46 10.11
CA TYR A 72 -24.24 -0.48 10.41
C TYR A 72 -23.88 -1.39 11.60
N ARG A 73 -22.62 -1.86 11.69
CA ARG A 73 -22.14 -2.63 12.85
C ARG A 73 -22.32 -1.85 14.15
N THR A 74 -21.84 -0.62 14.18
CA THR A 74 -21.91 0.24 15.37
C THR A 74 -23.35 0.58 15.74
N PHE A 75 -24.19 0.85 14.74
CA PHE A 75 -25.63 1.06 14.95
C PHE A 75 -26.31 -0.20 15.51
N SER A 76 -26.04 -1.37 14.93
CA SER A 76 -26.58 -2.65 15.39
C SER A 76 -26.14 -3.01 16.80
N LEU A 77 -24.89 -2.73 17.17
CA LEU A 77 -24.42 -2.91 18.54
C LEU A 77 -25.20 -2.01 19.50
N SER A 78 -25.33 -0.72 19.16
CA SER A 78 -26.02 0.29 19.99
C SER A 78 -27.50 -0.03 20.19
N PHE A 79 -28.20 -0.55 19.18
CA PHE A 79 -29.61 -0.93 19.33
C PHE A 79 -29.81 -2.12 20.28
N ASN A 80 -28.81 -3.02 20.39
CA ASN A 80 -28.84 -4.17 21.28
C ASN A 80 -28.28 -3.88 22.68
N GLN A 81 -28.16 -2.61 23.07
CA GLN A 81 -27.57 -2.17 24.35
C GLN A 81 -28.31 -2.68 25.59
N ASN A 82 -29.57 -3.08 25.45
CA ASN A 82 -30.34 -3.67 26.55
C ASN A 82 -29.95 -5.14 26.85
N SER A 83 -29.10 -5.76 26.02
CA SER A 83 -28.55 -7.07 26.36
C SER A 83 -27.41 -6.91 27.37
N ALA A 84 -27.52 -7.54 28.54
CA ALA A 84 -26.51 -7.52 29.61
C ALA A 84 -25.14 -8.14 29.21
N ALA A 85 -24.95 -8.47 27.93
CA ALA A 85 -23.80 -9.18 27.39
C ALA A 85 -22.60 -8.26 27.10
N PHE A 86 -22.78 -6.95 26.95
CA PHE A 86 -21.71 -6.05 26.51
C PHE A 86 -21.39 -4.95 27.52
N SER A 87 -20.09 -4.76 27.78
CA SER A 87 -19.59 -3.65 28.59
C SER A 87 -19.73 -2.31 27.86
N PRO A 88 -20.02 -1.19 28.57
CA PRO A 88 -20.00 0.17 28.01
C PRO A 88 -18.75 0.51 27.19
N LEU A 89 -17.60 -0.06 27.55
CA LEU A 89 -16.34 0.12 26.83
C LEU A 89 -16.41 -0.33 25.36
N ILE A 90 -17.13 -1.42 25.08
CA ILE A 90 -17.25 -1.98 23.72
C ILE A 90 -17.96 -0.98 22.79
N TYR A 91 -18.96 -0.26 23.30
CA TYR A 91 -19.66 0.78 22.54
C TYR A 91 -18.74 1.95 22.20
N TYR A 92 -17.99 2.44 23.19
CA TYR A 92 -17.03 3.52 23.00
C TYR A 92 -16.00 3.16 21.92
N TYR A 93 -15.41 1.96 22.01
CA TYR A 93 -14.48 1.47 20.98
C TYR A 93 -15.14 1.33 19.61
N SER A 94 -16.40 0.87 19.54
CA SER A 94 -17.07 0.75 18.23
C SER A 94 -17.32 2.10 17.56
N TYR A 95 -17.63 3.15 18.32
CA TYR A 95 -17.74 4.51 17.76
C TYR A 95 -16.38 5.05 17.31
N TYR A 96 -15.34 4.87 18.13
CA TYR A 96 -13.97 5.26 17.77
C TYR A 96 -13.52 4.55 16.49
N ASP A 97 -13.73 3.24 16.38
CA ASP A 97 -13.46 2.44 15.19
C ASP A 97 -14.17 3.01 13.96
N THR A 98 -15.48 3.30 14.05
CA THR A 98 -16.23 3.83 12.92
C THR A 98 -15.62 5.13 12.38
N ILE A 99 -15.23 6.03 13.28
CA ILE A 99 -14.63 7.32 12.89
C ILE A 99 -13.22 7.10 12.31
N TYR A 100 -12.37 6.36 13.03
CA TYR A 100 -10.98 6.12 12.66
C TYR A 100 -10.86 5.38 11.31
N TYR A 101 -11.51 4.22 11.19
CA TYR A 101 -11.48 3.42 9.97
C TYR A 101 -12.24 4.11 8.83
N GLY A 102 -13.35 4.79 9.12
CA GLY A 102 -14.09 5.58 8.12
C GLY A 102 -13.22 6.67 7.50
N PHE A 103 -12.52 7.46 8.32
CA PHE A 103 -11.58 8.47 7.85
C PHE A 103 -10.43 7.86 7.04
N GLY A 104 -9.83 6.78 7.55
CA GLY A 104 -8.74 6.08 6.87
C GLY A 104 -9.14 5.53 5.49
N LEU A 105 -10.35 5.00 5.36
CA LEU A 105 -10.90 4.51 4.08
C LEU A 105 -11.15 5.66 3.09
N ILE A 106 -11.72 6.78 3.55
CA ILE A 106 -11.91 7.98 2.72
C ILE A 106 -10.55 8.49 2.22
N LEU A 107 -9.57 8.64 3.11
CA LEU A 107 -8.23 9.11 2.75
C LEU A 107 -7.58 8.16 1.73
N SER A 108 -7.67 6.86 1.96
CA SER A 108 -7.14 5.84 1.04
C SER A 108 -7.80 5.91 -0.34
N CYS A 109 -9.11 6.13 -0.40
CA CYS A 109 -9.87 6.33 -1.64
C CYS A 109 -9.42 7.60 -2.38
N VAL A 110 -9.31 8.73 -1.69
CA VAL A 110 -8.85 10.00 -2.28
C VAL A 110 -7.43 9.87 -2.83
N LEU A 111 -6.52 9.28 -2.06
CA LEU A 111 -5.13 9.08 -2.47
C LEU A 111 -5.04 8.14 -3.68
N SER A 112 -5.78 7.02 -3.66
CA SER A 112 -5.77 6.06 -4.78
C SER A 112 -6.36 6.64 -6.06
N ILE A 113 -7.30 7.59 -6.00
CA ILE A 113 -7.88 8.25 -7.18
C ILE A 113 -7.00 9.37 -7.71
N ARG A 114 -6.48 10.23 -6.82
CA ARG A 114 -5.71 11.44 -7.21
C ARG A 114 -4.28 11.09 -7.62
N ASN A 115 -3.64 10.14 -6.94
CA ASN A 115 -2.20 9.91 -7.06
C ASN A 115 -1.82 8.69 -7.91
N THR A 116 -2.73 8.14 -8.73
CA THR A 116 -2.46 6.93 -9.57
C THR A 116 -1.17 7.05 -10.39
N LYS A 117 -1.00 8.17 -11.10
CA LYS A 117 0.20 8.43 -11.93
C LYS A 117 1.46 8.56 -11.07
N LYS A 118 1.34 9.17 -9.87
CA LYS A 118 2.46 9.31 -8.93
C LYS A 118 2.89 7.95 -8.38
N HIS A 119 1.94 7.08 -8.03
CA HIS A 119 2.24 5.72 -7.58
C HIS A 119 2.94 4.87 -8.65
N VAL A 120 2.50 4.95 -9.90
CA VAL A 120 3.18 4.28 -11.03
C VAL A 120 4.61 4.79 -11.19
N ARG A 121 4.78 6.13 -11.25
CA ARG A 121 6.10 6.76 -11.36
C ARG A 121 7.01 6.34 -10.21
N PHE A 122 6.45 6.31 -9.00
CA PHE A 122 7.18 5.90 -7.81
C PHE A 122 7.72 4.48 -7.92
N ILE A 123 6.89 3.50 -8.35
CA ILE A 123 7.35 2.12 -8.53
C ILE A 123 8.45 2.01 -9.58
N LEU A 124 8.36 2.77 -10.67
CA LEU A 124 9.40 2.80 -11.70
C LEU A 124 10.72 3.41 -11.18
N ILE A 125 10.65 4.44 -10.32
CA ILE A 125 11.83 5.01 -9.65
C ILE A 125 12.41 3.99 -8.68
N PHE A 126 11.57 3.37 -7.85
CA PHE A 126 11.99 2.32 -6.92
C PHE A 126 12.70 1.18 -7.63
N GLN A 127 12.17 0.72 -8.77
CA GLN A 127 12.83 -0.29 -9.60
C GLN A 127 14.19 0.16 -10.12
N LYS A 128 14.34 1.42 -10.56
CA LYS A 128 15.65 1.96 -10.97
C LYS A 128 16.65 1.97 -9.82
N VAL A 129 16.23 2.43 -8.64
CA VAL A 129 17.05 2.42 -7.42
C VAL A 129 17.42 0.98 -7.03
N HIS A 130 16.48 0.05 -7.13
CA HIS A 130 16.71 -1.35 -6.85
C HIS A 130 17.75 -1.98 -7.80
N ARG A 131 17.61 -1.75 -9.12
CA ARG A 131 18.59 -2.20 -10.13
C ARG A 131 19.97 -1.60 -9.89
N PHE A 132 20.01 -0.34 -9.47
CA PHE A 132 21.23 0.39 -9.19
C PHE A 132 21.96 -0.16 -7.96
N LEU A 133 21.23 -0.43 -6.88
CA LEU A 133 21.80 -0.98 -5.64
C LEU A 133 22.04 -2.49 -5.72
N ASN A 134 21.41 -3.24 -6.63
CA ASN A 134 21.68 -4.64 -6.98
C ASN A 134 22.06 -5.58 -5.80
N ASP A 135 21.38 -5.49 -4.67
CA ASP A 135 21.49 -6.49 -3.60
C ASP A 135 20.29 -7.44 -3.68
N LYS A 136 20.50 -8.53 -4.43
CA LYS A 136 19.46 -9.55 -4.68
C LYS A 136 19.17 -10.39 -3.44
N THR A 137 20.17 -10.65 -2.61
CA THR A 137 20.04 -11.56 -1.46
C THR A 137 19.23 -10.91 -0.35
N VAL A 138 19.60 -9.70 0.06
CA VAL A 138 18.88 -8.95 1.11
C VAL A 138 17.45 -8.66 0.66
N PHE A 139 17.27 -8.27 -0.61
CA PHE A 139 15.94 -7.99 -1.14
C PHE A 139 15.02 -9.23 -1.12
N LYS A 140 15.52 -10.40 -1.56
CA LYS A 140 14.74 -11.65 -1.51
C LYS A 140 14.32 -12.00 -0.09
N GLN A 141 15.22 -11.84 0.88
CA GLN A 141 14.90 -12.07 2.30
C GLN A 141 13.78 -11.12 2.76
N SER A 142 13.86 -9.82 2.47
CA SER A 142 12.79 -8.87 2.81
C SER A 142 11.44 -9.24 2.18
N VAL A 143 11.43 -9.72 0.94
CA VAL A 143 10.20 -10.20 0.28
C VAL A 143 9.62 -11.41 1.00
N VAL A 144 10.44 -12.40 1.36
CA VAL A 144 10.00 -13.59 2.11
C VAL A 144 9.44 -13.21 3.48
N PHE A 145 10.13 -12.34 4.22
CA PHE A 145 9.64 -11.86 5.52
C PHE A 145 8.33 -11.09 5.42
N ASN A 146 8.10 -10.37 4.33
CA ASN A 146 6.82 -9.69 4.08
C ASN A 146 5.70 -10.69 3.82
N TRP A 147 5.95 -11.74 3.03
CA TRP A 147 4.99 -12.82 2.80
C TRP A 147 4.66 -13.58 4.07
N LEU A 148 5.68 -13.99 4.83
CA LEU A 148 5.50 -14.69 6.09
C LEU A 148 4.61 -13.89 7.02
N PHE A 149 4.86 -12.59 7.15
CA PHE A 149 4.05 -11.71 7.99
C PHE A 149 2.58 -11.66 7.57
N VAL A 150 2.30 -11.50 6.26
CA VAL A 150 0.91 -11.49 5.76
C VAL A 150 0.21 -12.80 6.03
N ILE A 151 0.89 -13.92 5.77
CA ILE A 151 0.33 -15.26 6.01
C ILE A 151 0.05 -15.43 7.50
N THR A 152 0.99 -15.07 8.38
CA THR A 152 0.79 -15.13 9.83
C THR A 152 -0.39 -14.28 10.28
N CYS A 153 -0.51 -13.03 9.82
CA CYS A 153 -1.65 -12.17 10.16
C CYS A 153 -2.98 -12.74 9.66
N LEU A 154 -3.02 -13.26 8.43
CA LEU A 154 -4.23 -13.90 7.88
C LEU A 154 -4.60 -15.15 8.69
N VAL A 155 -3.63 -16.01 9.01
CA VAL A 155 -3.87 -17.23 9.81
C VAL A 155 -4.41 -16.86 11.19
N ILE A 156 -3.74 -15.96 11.91
CA ILE A 156 -4.20 -15.51 13.24
C ILE A 156 -5.62 -14.96 13.15
N HIS A 157 -5.92 -14.13 12.15
CA HIS A 157 -7.24 -13.58 11.96
C HIS A 157 -8.30 -14.65 11.65
N PHE A 158 -8.05 -15.53 10.69
CA PHE A 158 -8.98 -16.60 10.34
C PHE A 158 -9.22 -17.54 11.52
N THR A 159 -8.19 -17.91 12.26
CA THR A 159 -8.32 -18.70 13.48
C THR A 159 -9.19 -17.97 14.51
N THR A 160 -8.92 -16.69 14.78
CA THR A 160 -9.71 -15.88 15.71
C THR A 160 -11.17 -15.80 15.29
N VAL A 161 -11.43 -15.55 14.00
CA VAL A 161 -12.78 -15.48 13.43
C VAL A 161 -13.51 -16.81 13.56
N ILE A 162 -12.87 -17.93 13.21
CA ILE A 162 -13.48 -19.26 13.31
C ILE A 162 -13.78 -19.60 14.77
N SER A 163 -12.84 -19.35 15.69
CA SER A 163 -13.06 -19.57 17.12
C SER A 163 -14.24 -18.75 17.66
N VAL A 164 -14.33 -17.47 17.31
CA VAL A 164 -15.45 -16.62 17.71
C VAL A 164 -16.76 -17.09 17.08
N ALA A 165 -16.76 -17.47 15.80
CA ALA A 165 -17.95 -17.95 15.09
C ALA A 165 -18.49 -19.26 15.69
N LEU A 166 -17.62 -20.18 16.10
CA LEU A 166 -18.00 -21.43 16.77
C LEU A 166 -18.60 -21.19 18.16
N MET A 167 -18.06 -20.23 18.91
CA MET A 167 -18.59 -19.86 20.23
C MET A 167 -19.90 -19.09 20.14
N LEU A 168 -20.15 -18.40 19.02
CA LEU A 168 -21.23 -17.43 18.86
C LEU A 168 -21.96 -17.64 17.53
N ILE A 169 -22.64 -18.77 17.36
CA ILE A 169 -23.40 -19.17 16.15
C ILE A 169 -24.31 -18.04 15.62
N TYR A 170 -24.83 -17.18 16.51
CA TYR A 170 -25.70 -16.05 16.15
C TYR A 170 -24.98 -14.80 15.58
N TYR A 171 -23.65 -14.72 15.65
CA TYR A 171 -22.88 -13.49 15.43
C TYR A 171 -22.12 -13.45 14.09
N ILE A 172 -22.50 -14.30 13.12
CA ILE A 172 -21.86 -14.36 11.80
C ILE A 172 -21.83 -12.99 11.06
N LYS A 173 -22.79 -12.10 11.35
CA LYS A 173 -22.85 -10.74 10.79
C LYS A 173 -21.64 -9.87 11.19
N TYR A 174 -21.02 -10.16 12.34
CA TYR A 174 -19.87 -9.41 12.84
C TYR A 174 -18.54 -9.91 12.24
N VAL A 175 -18.50 -11.15 11.76
CA VAL A 175 -17.33 -11.75 11.10
C VAL A 175 -16.91 -10.94 9.88
N TRP A 176 -17.87 -10.55 9.03
CA TRP A 176 -17.58 -9.75 7.84
C TRP A 176 -16.90 -8.42 8.20
N ASN A 177 -17.37 -7.73 9.24
CA ASN A 177 -16.77 -6.48 9.67
C ASN A 177 -15.36 -6.68 10.24
N GLY A 178 -15.12 -7.76 10.98
CA GLY A 178 -13.79 -8.14 11.44
C GLY A 178 -12.80 -8.30 10.29
N PHE A 179 -13.24 -8.93 9.19
CA PHE A 179 -12.42 -9.07 7.98
C PHE A 179 -12.03 -7.72 7.38
N VAL A 180 -12.97 -6.78 7.27
CA VAL A 180 -12.69 -5.43 6.75
C VAL A 180 -11.62 -4.71 7.57
N LEU A 181 -11.72 -4.77 8.90
CA LEU A 181 -10.75 -4.14 9.80
C LEU A 181 -9.36 -4.75 9.63
N VAL A 182 -9.25 -6.08 9.57
CA VAL A 182 -7.94 -6.72 9.40
C VAL A 182 -7.32 -6.44 8.05
N VAL A 183 -8.10 -6.41 6.97
CA VAL A 183 -7.55 -6.04 5.66
C VAL A 183 -7.05 -4.59 5.68
N PHE A 184 -7.76 -3.67 6.37
CA PHE A 184 -7.29 -2.30 6.56
C PHE A 184 -5.95 -2.26 7.32
N ASP A 185 -5.86 -2.96 8.44
CA ASP A 185 -4.64 -3.02 9.25
C ASP A 185 -3.47 -3.63 8.47
N LEU A 186 -3.71 -4.68 7.69
CA LEU A 186 -2.73 -5.28 6.78
C LEU A 186 -2.19 -4.25 5.77
N ASN A 187 -3.05 -3.40 5.20
CA ASN A 187 -2.62 -2.35 4.28
C ASN A 187 -1.76 -1.27 4.97
N VAL A 188 -2.04 -0.93 6.23
CA VAL A 188 -1.19 -0.04 7.04
C VAL A 188 0.16 -0.69 7.29
N VAL A 189 0.18 -1.94 7.77
CA VAL A 189 1.44 -2.64 8.06
C VAL A 189 2.29 -2.81 6.80
N HIS A 190 1.67 -3.13 5.66
CA HIS A 190 2.38 -3.17 4.39
C HIS A 190 3.01 -1.83 4.02
N THR A 191 2.29 -0.74 4.24
CA THR A 191 2.82 0.60 3.98
C THR A 191 4.04 0.87 4.85
N VAL A 192 3.98 0.54 6.15
CA VAL A 192 5.10 0.67 7.09
C VAL A 192 6.29 -0.18 6.64
N ARG A 193 6.07 -1.46 6.31
CA ARG A 193 7.15 -2.35 5.84
C ARG A 193 7.77 -1.91 4.52
N PHE A 194 6.95 -1.35 3.64
CA PHE A 194 7.41 -0.79 2.39
C PHE A 194 8.29 0.45 2.62
N ILE A 195 7.91 1.34 3.55
CA ILE A 195 8.75 2.46 4.00
C ILE A 195 10.05 1.95 4.62
N LYS A 196 10.00 0.91 5.46
CA LYS A 196 11.20 0.33 6.05
C LYS A 196 12.17 -0.21 5.00
N LEU A 197 11.66 -0.86 3.96
CA LEU A 197 12.51 -1.31 2.85
C LEU A 197 13.16 -0.14 2.10
N LEU A 198 12.46 0.98 1.94
CA LEU A 198 13.06 2.19 1.34
C LEU A 198 14.19 2.72 2.21
N GLU A 199 13.98 2.77 3.53
CA GLU A 199 15.00 3.17 4.51
C GLU A 199 16.24 2.26 4.42
N ASP A 200 16.05 0.94 4.38
CA ASP A 200 17.16 -0.02 4.24
C ASP A 200 17.94 0.20 2.93
N LYS A 201 17.25 0.56 1.84
CA LYS A 201 17.91 0.91 0.57
C LYS A 201 18.70 2.21 0.66
N VAL A 202 18.21 3.20 1.39
CA VAL A 202 18.96 4.45 1.66
C VAL A 202 20.22 4.13 2.46
N GLU A 203 20.14 3.25 3.46
CA GLU A 203 21.28 2.91 4.30
C GLU A 203 22.35 2.12 3.55
N VAL A 204 21.95 1.16 2.71
CA VAL A 204 22.89 0.44 1.83
C VAL A 204 23.58 1.42 0.87
N TRP A 205 22.85 2.39 0.35
CA TRP A 205 23.43 3.42 -0.51
C TRP A 205 24.43 4.29 0.24
N ARG A 206 24.06 4.78 1.43
CA ARG A 206 24.93 5.56 2.30
C ARG A 206 26.22 4.82 2.61
N THR A 207 26.13 3.54 2.96
CA THR A 207 27.28 2.69 3.26
C THR A 207 28.21 2.55 2.06
N ARG A 208 27.66 2.37 0.85
CA ARG A 208 28.48 2.33 -0.39
C ARG A 208 29.18 3.66 -0.67
N LEU A 209 28.48 4.77 -0.44
CA LEU A 209 29.05 6.11 -0.64
C LEU A 209 30.26 6.35 0.28
N LEU A 210 30.19 5.88 1.54
CA LEU A 210 31.28 6.01 2.50
C LEU A 210 32.44 5.05 2.23
N ASN A 211 32.17 3.86 1.68
CA ASN A 211 33.16 2.80 1.49
C ASN A 211 33.80 2.78 0.09
N SER A 212 33.49 3.73 -0.80
CA SER A 212 34.11 3.85 -2.13
C SER A 212 35.16 4.97 -2.13
N PRO A 213 36.40 4.72 -1.65
CA PRO A 213 37.48 5.70 -1.70
C PRO A 213 37.89 6.09 -3.14
N ASP A 214 37.57 5.23 -4.12
CA ASP A 214 37.90 5.40 -5.53
C ASP A 214 36.79 6.07 -6.37
N LEU A 215 35.71 6.55 -5.74
CA LEU A 215 34.73 7.39 -6.43
C LEU A 215 35.37 8.76 -6.62
N GLU A 216 36.23 8.86 -7.64
CA GLU A 216 36.93 10.09 -8.01
C GLU A 216 35.98 11.29 -7.98
N ILE A 217 36.50 12.42 -7.50
CA ILE A 217 35.78 13.70 -7.35
C ILE A 217 35.02 14.10 -8.63
N THR A 218 35.44 13.58 -9.78
CA THR A 218 34.85 13.74 -11.11
C THR A 218 33.47 13.10 -11.29
N ASP A 219 33.17 11.94 -10.68
CA ASP A 219 31.90 11.22 -10.85
C ASP A 219 30.90 11.44 -9.70
N LEU A 220 31.38 11.92 -8.56
CA LEU A 220 30.56 12.25 -7.38
C LEU A 220 29.38 13.20 -7.68
N PRO A 221 29.49 14.25 -8.53
CA PRO A 221 28.39 15.15 -8.85
C PRO A 221 27.31 14.46 -9.69
N SER A 222 27.70 13.58 -10.62
CA SER A 222 26.79 12.81 -11.47
C SER A 222 26.00 11.79 -10.64
N TYR A 223 26.72 11.07 -9.78
CA TYR A 223 26.18 10.05 -8.88
C TYR A 223 25.23 10.63 -7.84
N SER A 224 25.67 11.68 -7.13
CA SER A 224 24.84 12.38 -6.13
C SER A 224 23.62 13.03 -6.78
N LYS A 225 23.78 13.66 -7.96
CA LYS A 225 22.65 14.25 -8.70
C LYS A 225 21.63 13.21 -9.17
N GLY A 226 22.07 12.03 -9.62
CA GLY A 226 21.16 10.94 -10.00
C GLY A 226 20.30 10.46 -8.85
N MET A 227 20.89 10.28 -7.66
CA MET A 227 20.17 9.86 -6.45
C MET A 227 19.35 10.98 -5.84
N PHE A 228 19.86 12.21 -5.80
CA PHE A 228 19.12 13.37 -5.33
C PHE A 228 17.91 13.62 -6.25
N GLN A 229 18.05 13.49 -7.57
CA GLN A 229 16.90 13.54 -8.48
C GLN A 229 15.92 12.38 -8.25
N ALA A 230 16.39 11.17 -7.93
CA ALA A 230 15.50 10.06 -7.62
C ALA A 230 14.71 10.27 -6.31
N PHE A 231 15.35 10.83 -5.28
CA PHE A 231 14.76 11.07 -3.95
C PHE A 231 13.98 12.37 -3.84
N PHE A 232 14.41 13.47 -4.46
CA PHE A 232 13.70 14.75 -4.36
C PHE A 232 12.49 14.84 -5.29
N PHE A 233 12.44 14.09 -6.40
CA PHE A 233 11.20 13.96 -7.18
C PHE A 233 10.14 13.06 -6.51
N PHE A 234 10.45 12.48 -5.35
CA PHE A 234 9.56 11.61 -4.59
C PHE A 234 8.63 12.38 -3.63
N PHE A 235 9.06 13.54 -3.12
CA PHE A 235 8.27 14.45 -2.27
C PHE A 235 7.67 15.59 -3.11
#